data_AF-A0A5P3XD05-F1
#
_entry.id   AF-A0A5P3XD05-F1
#
_cell.length_a   1.000
_cell.length_b   1.000
_cell.length_c   1.000
_cell.angle_alpha   90.00
_cell.angle_beta   90.00
_cell.angle_gamma   90.00
#
_symmetry.space_group_name_H-M   'P 1'
#
loop_
_entity.id
_entity.type
_entity.pdbx_description
1 polymer ?
#
loop_
_entity_poly.entity_id
_entity_poly.type
_entity_poly.pdbx_seq_one_letter_code
_entity_poly.pdbx_strand_id
1 'polypeptide(L)' 'MFEIVNFRYFNNLPVIVSCEREVEELLDIDEAVGSRLIEMSRGRVVEFKGRKLNYRVYG' A
#
# COMPACT_ATOMS: atom_id res chain seq x y z
N MET A 1 -10.08 -2.88 8.11
CA MET A 1 -9.38 -2.39 6.89
C MET A 1 -9.93 -3.06 5.63
N PHE A 2 -10.04 -4.40 5.62
CA PHE A 2 -10.58 -5.17 4.49
C PHE A 2 -11.89 -4.62 3.92
N GLU A 3 -12.91 -4.38 4.75
CA GLU A 3 -14.22 -3.90 4.27
C GLU A 3 -14.15 -2.59 3.49
N ILE A 4 -13.31 -1.64 3.92
CA ILE A 4 -13.13 -0.35 3.25
C ILE A 4 -12.44 -0.54 1.91
N VAL A 5 -11.34 -1.29 1.87
CA VAL A 5 -10.61 -1.58 0.62
C VAL A 5 -11.50 -2.33 -0.35
N ASN A 6 -12.24 -3.33 0.14
CA ASN A 6 -13.16 -4.14 -0.65
C ASN A 6 -14.29 -3.31 -1.25
N PHE A 7 -14.93 -2.45 -0.45
CA PHE A 7 -15.96 -1.53 -0.93
C PHE A 7 -15.42 -0.61 -2.03
N ARG A 8 -14.23 -0.02 -1.84
CA ARG A 8 -13.64 0.90 -2.83
C ARG A 8 -13.18 0.18 -4.10
N TYR A 9 -12.65 -1.03 -3.97
CA TYR A 9 -12.30 -1.90 -5.08
C TYR A 9 -13.51 -2.18 -5.97
N PHE A 10 -14.60 -2.70 -5.39
CA PHE A 10 -15.80 -3.04 -6.15
C PHE A 10 -16.53 -1.82 -6.75
N ASN A 11 -16.38 -0.65 -6.13
CA ASN A 11 -17.02 0.59 -6.62
C ASN A 11 -16.08 1.47 -7.46
N ASN A 12 -14.88 0.99 -7.83
CA ASN A 12 -13.89 1.76 -8.59
C ASN A 12 -13.54 3.13 -7.96
N LEU A 13 -13.53 3.22 -6.63
CA LEU A 13 -13.26 4.45 -5.91
C LEU A 13 -11.76 4.61 -5.65
N PRO A 14 -11.12 5.70 -6.12
CA PRO A 14 -9.67 5.85 -6.04
C PRO A 14 -9.17 5.95 -4.59
N VAL A 15 -8.01 5.38 -4.26
CA VAL A 15 -7.40 5.46 -2.93
C VAL A 15 -5.95 5.88 -3.06
N ILE A 16 -5.47 6.68 -2.10
CA ILE A 16 -4.05 6.91 -1.88
C ILE A 16 -3.69 6.23 -0.56
N VAL A 17 -2.68 5.36 -0.58
CA VAL A 17 -2.18 4.64 0.60
C VAL A 17 -0.69 4.95 0.75
N SER A 18 -0.28 5.26 1.98
CA SER A 18 1.12 5.34 2.38
C SER A 18 1.33 4.45 3.59
N CYS A 19 2.39 3.66 3.61
CA CYS A 19 2.73 2.80 4.75
C CYS A 19 4.24 2.60 4.86
N GLU A 20 4.68 2.02 5.97
CA GLU A 20 6.09 1.69 6.24
C GLU A 20 6.48 0.29 5.75
N ARG A 21 5.68 -0.30 4.86
CA ARG A 21 5.87 -1.65 4.33
C ARG A 21 6.10 -1.62 2.83
N GLU A 22 6.97 -2.51 2.38
CA GLU A 22 7.14 -2.82 0.95
C GLU A 22 5.90 -3.56 0.42
N VAL A 23 5.71 -3.58 -0.89
CA VAL A 23 4.58 -4.22 -1.57
C VAL A 23 4.53 -5.72 -1.28
N GLU A 24 5.70 -6.36 -1.26
CA GLU A 24 5.83 -7.78 -0.91
C GLU A 24 5.41 -8.02 0.54
N GLU A 25 5.85 -7.16 1.48
CA GLU A 25 5.44 -7.25 2.89
C GLU A 25 3.93 -7.01 3.06
N LEU A 26 3.29 -6.19 2.22
CA LEU A 26 1.84 -6.01 2.25
C LEU A 26 1.08 -7.28 1.84
N LEU A 27 1.60 -8.02 0.85
CA LEU A 27 1.04 -9.31 0.44
C LEU A 27 1.21 -10.37 1.52
N ASP A 28 2.36 -10.38 2.20
CA ASP A 28 2.64 -11.30 3.30
C ASP A 28 1.74 -11.05 4.53
N ILE A 29 1.38 -9.79 4.78
CA ILE A 29 0.47 -9.41 5.88
C ILE A 29 -0.96 -9.86 5.60
N ASP A 30 -1.49 -9.51 4.43
CA ASP A 30 -2.85 -9.84 4.00
C ASP A 30 -2.91 -9.83 2.48
N GLU A 31 -2.84 -11.02 1.89
CA GLU A 31 -2.84 -11.20 0.43
C GLU A 31 -4.09 -10.60 -0.22
N ALA A 32 -5.26 -10.69 0.43
CA ALA A 32 -6.52 -10.22 -0.14
C ALA A 32 -6.64 -8.70 -0.15
N VAL A 33 -6.10 -8.01 0.86
CA VAL A 33 -6.02 -6.55 0.88
C VAL A 33 -4.87 -6.06 -0.02
N GLY A 34 -3.69 -6.68 0.10
CA GLY A 34 -2.49 -6.32 -0.64
C GLY A 34 -2.69 -6.43 -2.15
N SER A 35 -3.19 -7.57 -2.63
CA SER A 35 -3.43 -7.79 -4.06
C SER A 35 -4.38 -6.76 -4.67
N ARG A 36 -5.47 -6.41 -3.98
CA ARG A 36 -6.42 -5.38 -4.43
C ARG A 36 -5.79 -4.00 -4.50
N LEU A 37 -5.00 -3.60 -3.49
CA LEU A 37 -4.32 -2.31 -3.50
C LEU A 37 -3.32 -2.22 -4.67
N ILE A 38 -2.57 -3.29 -4.92
CA ILE A 38 -1.62 -3.39 -6.03
C ILE A 38 -2.35 -3.28 -7.37
N GLU A 39 -3.41 -4.06 -7.57
CA GLU A 39 -4.20 -4.01 -8.80
C GLU A 39 -4.81 -2.62 -9.04
N MET A 40 -5.42 -2.03 -8.02
CA MET A 40 -6.03 -0.68 -8.09
C MET A 40 -5.03 0.41 -8.43
N SER A 41 -3.77 0.27 -8.01
CA SER A 41 -2.72 1.26 -8.27
C SER A 41 -2.35 1.36 -9.76
N ARG A 42 -2.59 0.32 -10.56
CA ARG A 42 -2.26 0.25 -11.99
C ARG A 42 -0.82 0.71 -12.28
N GLY A 43 0.14 0.22 -11.47
CA GLY A 43 1.56 0.55 -11.59
C GLY A 43 1.98 1.90 -10.98
N ARG A 44 1.06 2.65 -10.35
CA ARG A 44 1.38 3.88 -9.60
C ARG A 44 1.83 3.54 -8.19
N VAL A 45 2.92 2.78 -8.10
CA VAL A 45 3.50 2.33 -6.84
C VAL A 45 4.90 2.93 -6.70
N VAL A 46 5.18 3.50 -5.53
CA VAL A 46 6.49 4.07 -5.20
C VAL A 46 6.93 3.48 -3.87
N GLU A 47 8.09 2.84 -3.85
CA GLU A 47 8.70 2.29 -2.65
C GLU A 47 9.94 3.08 -2.25
N PHE A 48 10.08 3.33 -0.95
CA PHE A 48 11.26 3.97 -0.37
C PHE A 48 12.02 2.94 0.46
N LYS A 49 13.22 2.55 0.00
CA LYS A 49 14.06 1.57 0.71
C LYS A 49 15.19 2.25 1.46
N GLY A 50 15.30 1.95 2.75
CA GLY A 50 16.40 2.40 3.61
C GLY A 50 15.96 3.24 4.80
N ARG A 51 16.40 2.85 6.00
CA ARG A 51 16.03 3.50 7.26
C ARG A 51 16.43 4.98 7.31
N LYS A 52 17.54 5.35 6.69
CA LYS A 52 18.07 6.73 6.66
C LYS A 52 17.17 7.72 5.91
N LEU A 53 16.16 7.25 5.18
CA LEU A 53 15.16 8.11 4.54
C LEU A 53 14.16 8.71 5.55
N ASN A 54 14.14 8.22 6.79
CA ASN A 54 13.32 8.82 7.85
C ASN A 54 13.96 10.12 8.34
N TYR A 55 13.58 11.23 7.70
CA TYR A 55 14.07 12.56 8.04
C TYR A 55 13.80 12.96 9.49
N ARG A 56 12.70 12.49 10.10
CA ARG A 56 12.38 12.84 11.51
C ARG A 56 13.37 12.24 12.50
N VAL A 57 14.03 11.14 12.13
CA VAL A 57 14.95 10.40 13.00
C VAL A 57 16.41 10.70 12.66
N TYR A 58 16.73 10.88 11.38
CA TYR A 58 18.11 10.97 10.89
C TYR A 58 18.48 12.31 10.23
N GLY A 59 17.51 13.21 10.05
CA GLY A 59 17.68 14.53 9.42
C GLY A 59 17.85 15.68 10.41
#